data_AF-A0A9C8H8M6-F1
#
_entry.id   AF-A0A9C8H8M6-F1
#
_cell.length_a   1.000
_cell.length_b   1.000
_cell.length_c   1.000
_cell.angle_alpha   90.00
_cell.angle_beta   90.00
_cell.angle_gamma   90.00
#
_symmetry.space_group_name_H-M   'P 1'
#
loop_
_entity.id
_entity.type
_entity.pdbx_description
1 polymer ?
#
loop_
_entity_poly.entity_id
_entity_poly.type
_entity_poly.pdbx_seq_one_letter_code
_entity_poly.pdbx_strand_id
1 'polypeptide(L)'
;SNSAAPEPGLGGASSDAPAGGSAGGPASSDPLEPRAVWSRGAWMLVLLVLFSIAQTLLVATTVLQFGWMLFTKRKNPQITDFGVKLGNWMAITARYLAVASEEKPFPWTAWK
;
A
#
# COMPACT_ATOMS: atom_id res chain seq x y z
N SER A 1 33.55 -66.33 6.14
CA SER A 1 32.11 -66.15 5.92
C SER A 1 31.80 -64.68 5.74
N ASN A 2 31.66 -64.20 4.50
CA ASN A 2 30.46 -63.52 4.00
C ASN A 2 30.69 -63.17 2.52
N SER A 3 29.67 -63.41 1.71
CA SER A 3 29.63 -63.30 0.26
C SER A 3 29.43 -61.85 -0.19
N ALA A 4 30.08 -61.41 -1.28
CA ALA A 4 29.47 -60.67 -2.39
C ALA A 4 30.52 -60.12 -3.38
N ALA A 5 30.08 -60.07 -4.64
CA ALA A 5 30.59 -59.34 -5.81
C ALA A 5 31.64 -60.03 -6.72
N PRO A 6 31.21 -60.37 -7.94
CA PRO A 6 31.99 -60.16 -9.14
C PRO A 6 31.23 -59.21 -10.08
N GLU A 7 31.78 -58.04 -10.38
CA GLU A 7 31.34 -57.24 -11.53
C GLU A 7 32.60 -56.78 -12.28
N PRO A 8 32.87 -57.29 -13.49
CA PRO A 8 33.97 -56.84 -14.32
C PRO A 8 33.61 -55.51 -14.98
N GLY A 9 34.57 -54.60 -15.00
CA GLY A 9 34.49 -53.39 -15.80
C GLY A 9 34.64 -53.64 -17.30
N LEU A 10 34.70 -52.51 -18.02
CA LEU A 10 34.85 -52.30 -19.48
C LEU A 10 33.51 -52.34 -20.21
N GLY A 11 33.03 -51.31 -20.90
CA GLY A 11 33.66 -50.10 -21.45
C GLY A 11 32.97 -49.82 -22.80
N GLY A 12 32.82 -48.56 -23.19
CA GLY A 12 32.44 -48.21 -24.57
C GLY A 12 31.41 -47.11 -24.71
N ALA A 13 31.89 -45.93 -25.11
CA ALA A 13 31.21 -44.69 -25.44
C ALA A 13 29.95 -44.79 -26.33
N SER A 14 29.01 -43.88 -26.09
CA SER A 14 28.35 -43.13 -27.17
C SER A 14 28.01 -41.74 -26.66
N SER A 15 28.80 -40.76 -27.09
CA SER A 15 28.44 -39.34 -27.07
C SER A 15 27.20 -39.16 -27.92
N ASP A 16 26.14 -38.55 -27.39
CA ASP A 16 25.15 -37.80 -28.17
C ASP A 16 24.38 -36.86 -27.25
N ALA A 17 24.96 -35.68 -27.05
CA ALA A 17 24.21 -34.50 -26.68
C ALA A 17 23.89 -33.72 -27.97
N PRO A 18 22.64 -33.28 -28.13
CA PRO A 18 22.40 -32.01 -28.78
C PRO A 18 21.87 -31.00 -27.76
N ALA A 19 22.46 -29.82 -27.85
CA ALA A 19 22.03 -28.60 -27.19
C ALA A 19 20.60 -28.19 -27.61
N GLY A 20 19.96 -27.40 -26.74
CA GLY A 20 19.00 -26.39 -27.17
C GLY A 20 17.53 -26.73 -26.93
N GLY A 21 17.02 -26.25 -25.81
CA GLY A 21 15.59 -26.23 -25.50
C GLY A 21 15.28 -25.25 -24.37
N SER A 22 15.62 -23.98 -24.55
CA SER A 22 14.96 -22.90 -23.79
C SER A 22 13.47 -22.90 -24.11
N ALA A 23 12.65 -23.28 -23.15
CA ALA A 23 11.25 -22.90 -23.04
C ALA A 23 10.98 -22.88 -21.54
N GLY A 24 11.12 -21.74 -20.87
CA GLY A 24 10.13 -20.68 -20.94
C GLY A 24 9.14 -20.93 -19.80
N GLY A 25 9.19 -20.10 -18.76
CA GLY A 25 8.27 -20.17 -17.63
C GLY A 25 6.80 -20.10 -18.07
N PRO A 26 5.88 -20.27 -17.12
CA PRO A 26 5.66 -19.12 -16.27
C PRO A 26 5.89 -19.45 -14.80
N ALA A 27 6.63 -18.57 -14.12
CA ALA A 27 6.30 -18.24 -12.74
C ALA A 27 4.77 -18.20 -12.67
N SER A 28 4.16 -18.97 -11.76
CA SER A 28 2.73 -18.87 -11.47
C SER A 28 2.42 -17.42 -11.15
N SER A 29 2.05 -16.67 -12.19
CA SER A 29 1.47 -15.36 -12.10
C SER A 29 0.05 -15.65 -11.67
N ASP A 30 -0.16 -15.80 -10.35
CA ASP A 30 -1.48 -15.60 -9.79
C ASP A 30 -1.94 -14.24 -10.33
N PRO A 31 -2.91 -14.20 -11.26
CA PRO A 31 -3.48 -12.94 -11.67
C PRO A 31 -4.10 -12.38 -10.40
N LEU A 32 -3.67 -11.19 -9.97
CA LEU A 32 -4.21 -10.50 -8.80
C LEU A 32 -5.74 -10.67 -8.79
N GLU A 33 -6.26 -11.51 -7.90
CA GLU A 33 -7.68 -11.85 -7.80
C GLU A 33 -8.51 -10.55 -7.93
N PRO A 34 -9.43 -10.42 -8.92
CA PRO A 34 -10.20 -9.19 -9.16
C PRO A 34 -10.92 -8.67 -7.91
N ARG A 35 -11.23 -9.58 -6.98
CA ARG A 35 -11.86 -9.31 -5.68
C ARG A 35 -10.98 -8.47 -4.75
N ALA A 36 -9.66 -8.60 -4.83
CA ALA A 36 -8.70 -7.80 -4.05
C ALA A 36 -8.56 -6.37 -4.58
N VAL A 37 -8.78 -6.15 -5.89
CA VAL A 37 -8.76 -4.82 -6.50
C VAL A 37 -10.03 -4.04 -6.11
N TRP A 38 -11.18 -4.71 -6.12
CA TRP A 38 -12.46 -4.11 -5.73
C TRP A 38 -12.51 -3.73 -4.24
N SER A 39 -11.94 -4.55 -3.36
CA SER A 39 -11.84 -4.21 -1.92
C SER A 39 -10.94 -3.00 -1.66
N ARG A 40 -9.86 -2.85 -2.43
CA ARG A 40 -8.98 -1.68 -2.40
C ARG A 40 -9.71 -0.43 -2.90
N GLY A 41 -10.46 -0.54 -4.00
CA GLY A 41 -11.29 0.54 -4.55
C GLY A 41 -12.40 1.00 -3.60
N ALA A 42 -13.10 0.07 -2.94
CA ALA A 42 -14.10 0.41 -1.91
C ALA A 42 -13.49 1.23 -0.76
N TRP A 43 -12.30 0.84 -0.30
CA TRP A 43 -11.57 1.61 0.71
C TRP A 43 -11.13 2.99 0.22
N MET A 44 -10.68 3.11 -1.03
CA MET A 44 -10.37 4.42 -1.63
C MET A 44 -11.60 5.32 -1.67
N LEU A 45 -12.78 4.77 -1.96
CA LEU A 45 -14.05 5.51 -1.97
C LEU A 45 -14.43 6.03 -0.58
N VAL A 46 -14.30 5.19 0.45
CA VAL A 46 -14.50 5.60 1.85
C VAL A 46 -13.54 6.72 2.24
N LEU A 47 -12.26 6.60 1.87
CA LEU A 47 -11.26 7.64 2.13
C LEU A 47 -11.57 8.93 1.36
N LEU A 48 -12.12 8.84 0.14
CA LEU A 48 -12.59 9.99 -0.63
C LEU A 48 -13.73 10.72 0.08
N VAL A 49 -14.70 9.97 0.62
CA VAL A 49 -15.81 10.53 1.41
C VAL A 49 -15.28 11.21 2.66
N LEU A 50 -14.37 10.56 3.39
CA LEU A 50 -13.72 11.13 4.57
C LEU A 50 -12.91 12.39 4.22
N PHE A 51 -12.24 12.42 3.06
CA PHE A 51 -11.53 13.59 2.54
C PHE A 51 -12.49 14.75 2.25
N SER A 52 -13.67 14.48 1.68
CA SER A 52 -14.70 15.50 1.47
C SER A 52 -15.21 16.10 2.79
N ILE A 53 -15.39 15.26 3.81
CA ILE A 53 -15.77 15.72 5.16
C ILE A 53 -14.64 16.58 5.75
N ALA A 54 -13.39 16.15 5.63
CA ALA A 54 -12.23 16.90 6.11
C ALA A 54 -12.11 18.27 5.42
N GLN A 55 -12.36 18.35 4.12
CA GLN A 55 -12.37 19.62 3.40
C GLN A 55 -13.46 20.57 3.94
N THR A 56 -14.65 20.03 4.22
CA THR A 56 -15.75 20.80 4.83
C THR A 56 -15.37 21.29 6.23
N LEU A 57 -14.78 20.42 7.05
CA LEU A 57 -14.28 20.77 8.38
C LEU A 57 -13.17 21.81 8.32
N LEU A 58 -12.28 21.74 7.32
CA LEU A 58 -11.22 22.75 7.14
C LEU A 58 -11.82 24.11 6.82
N VAL A 59 -12.78 24.18 5.90
CA VAL A 59 -13.50 25.44 5.60
C VAL A 59 -14.19 25.98 6.85
N ALA A 60 -14.90 25.13 7.59
CA ALA A 60 -15.55 25.51 8.84
C ALA A 60 -14.55 26.03 9.89
N THR A 61 -13.42 25.35 10.05
CA THR A 61 -12.33 25.72 10.97
C THR A 61 -11.71 27.06 10.58
N THR A 62 -11.46 27.28 9.28
CA THR A 62 -10.93 28.54 8.75
C THR A 62 -11.91 29.69 8.99
N VAL A 63 -13.20 29.50 8.71
CA VAL A 63 -14.25 30.51 8.96
C VAL A 63 -14.36 30.82 10.45
N LEU A 64 -14.33 29.80 11.31
CA LEU A 64 -14.40 29.97 12.75
C LEU A 64 -13.17 30.71 13.30
N GLN A 65 -11.96 30.34 12.84
CA GLN A 65 -10.71 31.01 13.19
C GLN A 65 -10.71 32.47 12.74
N PHE A 66 -11.18 32.73 11.52
CA PHE A 66 -11.26 34.07 10.96
C PHE A 66 -12.28 34.95 11.71
N GLY A 67 -13.47 34.41 11.98
CA GLY A 67 -14.49 35.08 12.79
C GLY A 67 -13.97 35.38 14.21
N TRP A 68 -13.34 34.40 14.86
CA TRP A 68 -12.75 34.58 16.19
C TRP A 68 -11.66 35.66 16.20
N MET A 69 -10.80 35.69 15.18
CA MET A 69 -9.77 36.74 15.04
C MET A 69 -10.40 38.13 14.88
N LEU A 70 -11.53 38.24 14.18
CA LEU A 70 -12.25 39.49 13.97
C LEU A 70 -12.85 40.05 15.27
N PHE A 71 -13.42 39.19 16.13
CA PHE A 71 -14.02 39.61 17.40
C PHE A 71 -13.00 39.75 18.54
N THR A 72 -12.06 38.81 18.67
CA THR A 72 -11.18 38.70 19.85
C THR A 72 -9.77 39.26 19.60
N LYS A 73 -9.35 39.44 18.34
CA LYS A 73 -7.96 39.77 17.94
C LYS A 73 -6.90 38.81 18.50
N ARG A 74 -7.31 37.62 18.95
CA ARG A 74 -6.44 36.56 19.46
C ARG A 74 -6.68 35.31 18.63
N LYS A 75 -5.66 34.47 18.54
CA LYS A 75 -5.76 33.15 17.88
C LYS A 75 -6.24 32.15 18.92
N ASN A 76 -7.18 31.27 18.58
CA ASN A 76 -7.54 30.16 19.46
C ASN A 76 -6.56 28.99 19.20
N PRO A 77 -5.73 28.60 20.18
CA PRO A 77 -4.77 27.52 19.99
C PRO A 77 -5.45 26.18 19.71
N GLN A 78 -6.66 25.93 20.22
CA GLN A 78 -7.36 24.66 19.98
C GLN A 78 -7.85 24.52 18.54
N ILE A 79 -8.39 25.59 17.96
CA ILE A 79 -8.84 25.60 16.55
C ILE A 79 -7.64 25.45 15.61
N THR A 80 -6.53 26.09 15.97
CA THR A 80 -5.26 26.01 15.21
C THR A 80 -4.69 24.59 15.24
N ASP A 81 -4.60 23.98 16.42
CA ASP A 81 -4.08 22.62 16.60
C ASP A 81 -4.95 21.57 15.88
N PHE A 82 -6.28 21.73 15.95
CA PHE A 82 -7.21 20.90 15.17
C PHE A 82 -6.98 21.02 13.65
N GLY A 83 -6.85 22.25 13.14
CA GLY A 83 -6.61 22.48 11.71
C GLY A 83 -5.29 21.88 11.21
N VAL A 84 -4.23 21.93 12.03
CA VAL A 84 -2.93 21.32 11.73
C VAL A 84 -3.04 19.80 11.65
N LYS A 85 -3.67 19.17 12.65
CA LYS A 85 -3.92 17.71 12.70
C LYS A 85 -4.74 17.24 11.50
N LEU A 86 -5.80 17.98 11.18
CA LEU A 86 -6.66 17.69 10.03
C LEU A 86 -5.89 17.79 8.70
N GLY A 87 -5.07 18.83 8.54
CA GLY A 87 -4.23 19.01 7.36
C GLY A 87 -3.20 17.89 7.17
N ASN A 88 -2.56 17.47 8.26
CA ASN A 88 -1.61 16.36 8.23
C ASN A 88 -2.29 15.03 7.83
N TRP A 89 -3.46 14.74 8.41
CA TRP A 89 -4.26 13.57 8.03
C TRP A 89 -4.66 13.59 6.55
N MET A 90 -5.07 14.74 6.01
CA MET A 90 -5.41 14.88 4.59
C MET A 90 -4.21 14.62 3.67
N ALA A 91 -3.01 15.07 4.04
CA ALA A 91 -1.79 14.83 3.27
C ALA A 91 -1.44 13.32 3.21
N ILE A 92 -1.56 12.61 4.34
CA ILE A 92 -1.37 11.15 4.40
C ILE A 92 -2.42 10.44 3.53
N THR A 93 -3.69 10.86 3.64
CA THR A 93 -4.80 10.28 2.86
C THR A 93 -4.62 10.47 1.35
N ALA A 94 -4.22 11.67 0.92
CA ALA A 94 -3.94 11.96 -0.48
C ALA A 94 -2.79 11.10 -1.03
N ARG A 95 -1.72 10.87 -0.25
CA ARG A 95 -0.61 9.99 -0.63
C ARG A 95 -1.04 8.53 -0.79
N TYR A 96 -1.90 8.04 0.10
CA TYR A 96 -2.47 6.70 0.00
C TYR A 96 -3.35 6.54 -1.25
N LEU A 97 -4.21 7.53 -1.53
CA LEU A 97 -5.06 7.53 -2.72
C LEU A 97 -4.25 7.60 -4.02
N ALA A 98 -3.13 8.33 -4.02
CA ALA A 98 -2.23 8.44 -5.17
C ALA A 98 -1.39 7.16 -5.42
N VAL A 99 -1.55 6.11 -4.60
CA VAL A 99 -0.69 4.90 -4.62
C VAL A 99 0.80 5.25 -4.44
N ALA A 100 1.08 6.45 -3.93
CA ALA A 100 2.43 6.94 -3.67
C ALA A 100 2.93 6.48 -2.28
N SER A 101 2.03 6.02 -1.41
CA SER A 101 2.35 5.46 -0.11
C SER A 101 1.40 4.31 0.25
N GLU A 102 1.93 3.25 0.86
CA GLU A 102 1.12 2.16 1.44
C GLU A 102 0.63 2.47 2.87
N GLU A 103 0.98 3.65 3.40
CA GLU A 103 0.63 4.08 4.75
C GLU A 103 -0.87 4.38 4.85
N LYS A 104 -1.60 3.55 5.61
CA LYS A 104 -3.06 3.66 5.75
C LYS A 104 -3.43 4.85 6.66
N PRO A 105 -4.18 5.85 6.17
CA PRO A 105 -4.71 6.92 7.00
C PRO A 105 -5.75 6.39 8.01
N PHE A 106 -6.07 7.17 9.05
CA PHE A 106 -7.05 6.83 10.11
C PHE A 106 -8.28 6.06 9.59
N PRO A 107 -8.76 4.99 10.27
CA PRO A 107 -8.59 4.66 11.71
C PRO A 107 -7.39 3.78 12.12
N TRP A 108 -6.52 3.35 11.19
CA TRP A 108 -5.39 2.46 11.56
C TRP A 108 -4.14 3.16 12.06
N THR A 109 -4.02 4.47 11.82
CA THR A 109 -2.91 5.31 12.30
C THR A 109 -3.43 6.37 13.25
N ALA A 110 -2.67 6.65 14.31
CA ALA A 110 -3.05 7.64 15.32
C ALA A 110 -3.26 9.02 14.68
N TRP A 111 -4.26 9.75 15.18
CA TRP A 111 -4.57 11.10 14.74
C TRP A 111 -3.41 12.02 15.13
N LYS A 112 -2.58 12.38 14.14
CA LYS A 112 -1.36 13.19 14.29
C LYS A 112 -1.55 14.62 13.84
#